data_AF-A0A1V5B716-F1
#
_entry.id   AF-A0A1V5B716-F1
#
_cell.length_a   1.000
_cell.length_b   1.000
_cell.length_c   1.000
_cell.angle_alpha   90.00
_cell.angle_beta   90.00
_cell.angle_gamma   90.00
#
_symmetry.space_group_name_H-M   'P 1'
#
loop_
_entity.id
_entity.type
_entity.pdbx_description
1 polymer ?
#
loop_
_entity_poly.entity_id
_entity_poly.type
_entity_poly.pdbx_seq_one_letter_code
_entity_poly.pdbx_strand_id
1 'polypeptide(L)'
;MPVLNAGDGAGHHPTQTLLDLYTIKKESHLENLSIALVGDLKYGRTVHSLAYALSLFGADITLVSPASLRMPDSIKSDLSCKGTQVRETCDLGEVITNVDVLYMTRIQRERFPDPVEYKKVASCYRITPEFMAGAREGLIVMHPLPRVDEIAPSVDETPHARYFQQSFYGVPVRMALLKMLIGGGC
;
A
#
# COMPACT_ATOMS: atom_id res chain seq x y z
N MET A 1 20.88 -23.68 5.52
CA MET A 1 20.77 -22.29 6.01
C MET A 1 19.47 -21.70 5.47
N PRO A 2 18.63 -21.04 6.31
CA PRO A 2 17.43 -20.38 5.84
C PRO A 2 17.77 -19.09 5.06
N VAL A 3 17.06 -18.84 3.95
CA VAL A 3 17.20 -17.62 3.13
C VAL A 3 15.92 -16.81 3.24
N LEU A 4 16.03 -15.55 3.67
CA LEU A 4 14.93 -14.59 3.73
C LEU A 4 14.93 -13.73 2.48
N ASN A 5 13.82 -13.74 1.75
CA ASN A 5 13.63 -12.84 0.63
C ASN A 5 13.38 -11.40 1.16
N ALA A 6 14.40 -10.55 1.05
CA ALA A 6 14.31 -9.12 1.35
C ALA A 6 13.78 -8.29 0.16
N GLY A 7 13.24 -8.95 -0.87
CA GLY A 7 12.86 -8.43 -2.18
C GLY A 7 13.67 -9.13 -3.28
N ASP A 8 13.06 -10.02 -4.06
CA ASP A 8 13.77 -10.84 -5.07
C ASP A 8 13.75 -10.18 -6.44
N GLY A 9 13.97 -8.87 -6.47
CA GLY A 9 13.78 -8.10 -7.68
C GLY A 9 12.32 -8.22 -8.16
N ALA A 10 12.08 -9.05 -9.18
CA ALA A 10 10.87 -9.13 -9.99
C ALA A 10 9.59 -9.69 -9.32
N GLY A 11 9.69 -10.45 -8.22
CA GLY A 11 8.60 -11.29 -7.72
C GLY A 11 7.87 -10.72 -6.51
N HIS A 12 8.41 -10.97 -5.31
CA HIS A 12 7.75 -10.75 -4.03
C HIS A 12 8.63 -9.95 -3.05
N HIS A 13 7.97 -9.19 -2.18
CA HIS A 13 8.63 -8.50 -1.07
C HIS A 13 8.01 -8.90 0.28
N PRO A 14 8.16 -10.16 0.70
CA PRO A 14 7.41 -10.72 1.83
C PRO A 14 7.70 -10.00 3.15
N THR A 15 8.94 -9.54 3.37
CA THR A 15 9.29 -8.77 4.58
C THR A 15 8.62 -7.39 4.64
N GLN A 16 8.35 -6.78 3.48
CA GLN A 16 7.61 -5.51 3.41
C GLN A 16 6.12 -5.78 3.67
N THR A 17 5.54 -6.80 3.04
CA THR A 17 4.15 -7.17 3.32
C THR A 17 3.91 -7.47 4.80
N LEU A 18 4.84 -8.17 5.47
CA LEU A 18 4.70 -8.45 6.90
C LEU A 18 4.74 -7.18 7.77
N LEU A 19 5.60 -6.21 7.45
CA LEU A 19 5.65 -4.95 8.20
C LEU A 19 4.43 -4.09 7.90
N ASP A 20 3.89 -4.14 6.68
CA ASP A 20 2.68 -3.43 6.29
C ASP A 20 1.48 -3.98 7.08
N LEU A 21 1.30 -5.30 7.10
CA LEU A 21 0.24 -5.96 7.89
C LEU A 21 0.38 -5.68 9.39
N TYR A 22 1.61 -5.70 9.91
CA TYR A 22 1.87 -5.36 11.31
C TYR A 22 1.48 -3.91 11.62
N THR A 23 1.80 -2.99 10.72
CA THR A 23 1.43 -1.57 10.86
C THR A 23 -0.09 -1.41 10.85
N ILE A 24 -0.79 -2.04 9.89
CA ILE A 24 -2.26 -2.02 9.81
C ILE A 24 -2.87 -2.56 11.11
N LYS A 25 -2.37 -3.70 11.60
CA LYS A 25 -2.85 -4.30 12.86
C LYS A 25 -2.61 -3.40 14.08
N LYS A 26 -1.53 -2.61 14.08
CA LYS A 26 -1.13 -1.78 15.23
C LYS A 26 -1.81 -0.41 15.25
N GLU A 27 -2.00 0.19 14.08
CA GLU A 27 -2.49 1.56 13.91
C GLU A 27 -3.97 1.62 13.50
N SER A 28 -4.56 0.49 13.09
CA SER A 28 -5.98 0.34 12.75
C SER A 28 -6.47 -1.05 13.18
N HIS A 29 -7.07 -1.82 12.28
CA HIS A 29 -7.52 -3.20 12.48
C HIS A 29 -7.25 -4.01 11.21
N LEU A 30 -7.06 -5.33 11.37
CA LEU A 30 -6.64 -6.21 10.26
C LEU A 30 -7.79 -7.04 9.66
N GLU A 31 -8.81 -7.38 10.44
CA GLU A 31 -9.92 -8.22 9.97
C GLU A 31 -11.00 -7.37 9.31
N ASN A 32 -11.44 -7.76 8.11
CA ASN A 32 -12.52 -7.11 7.35
C ASN A 32 -12.34 -5.59 7.15
N LEU A 33 -11.09 -5.11 7.09
CA LEU A 33 -10.82 -3.69 6.87
C LEU A 33 -11.15 -3.27 5.44
N SER A 34 -11.45 -1.98 5.27
CA SER A 34 -11.51 -1.34 3.96
C SER A 34 -10.19 -0.64 3.63
N ILE A 35 -9.61 -0.93 2.47
CA ILE A 35 -8.30 -0.40 2.07
C ILE A 35 -8.28 0.08 0.63
N ALA A 36 -7.70 1.27 0.40
CA ALA A 36 -7.39 1.76 -0.92
C ALA A 36 -5.89 1.60 -1.23
N LEU A 37 -5.57 0.93 -2.33
CA LEU A 37 -4.21 0.82 -2.87
C LEU A 37 -4.08 1.81 -4.04
N VAL A 38 -3.20 2.80 -3.90
CA VAL A 38 -3.15 3.96 -4.80
C VAL A 38 -1.82 4.07 -5.54
N GLY A 39 -1.85 4.35 -6.85
CA GLY A 39 -0.68 4.76 -7.63
C GLY A 39 -0.27 3.74 -8.69
N ASP A 40 1.00 3.30 -8.69
CA ASP A 40 1.52 2.32 -9.63
C ASP A 40 1.19 0.89 -9.19
N LEU A 41 -0.01 0.44 -9.55
CA LEU A 41 -0.50 -0.91 -9.22
C LEU A 41 -0.04 -1.96 -10.25
N LYS A 42 0.45 -1.54 -11.41
CA LYS A 42 0.92 -2.46 -12.45
C LYS A 42 2.28 -3.06 -12.09
N TYR A 43 3.18 -2.23 -11.60
CA TYR A 43 4.56 -2.62 -11.26
C TYR A 43 4.82 -2.66 -9.75
N GLY A 44 3.85 -2.23 -8.92
CA GLY A 44 3.93 -2.21 -7.46
C GLY A 44 3.90 -3.59 -6.81
N ARG A 45 5.05 -4.28 -6.78
CA ARG A 45 5.20 -5.64 -6.21
C ARG A 45 4.82 -5.74 -4.73
N THR A 46 5.14 -4.69 -3.96
CA THR A 46 4.75 -4.58 -2.56
C THR A 46 3.23 -4.60 -2.42
N VAL A 47 2.55 -3.87 -3.30
CA VAL A 47 1.08 -3.81 -3.37
C VAL A 47 0.48 -5.14 -3.79
N HIS A 48 1.07 -5.84 -4.75
CA HIS A 48 0.61 -7.17 -5.17
C HIS A 48 0.63 -8.15 -4.00
N SER A 49 1.78 -8.23 -3.33
CA SER A 49 1.98 -9.12 -2.18
C SER A 49 1.07 -8.74 -1.02
N LEU A 50 0.89 -7.44 -0.78
CA LEU A 50 -0.01 -6.91 0.23
C LEU A 50 -1.48 -7.25 -0.07
N ALA A 51 -1.95 -7.08 -1.30
CA ALA A 51 -3.31 -7.42 -1.71
C ALA A 51 -3.63 -8.90 -1.48
N TYR A 52 -2.71 -9.80 -1.86
CA TYR A 52 -2.87 -11.22 -1.56
C TYR A 52 -2.87 -11.51 -0.05
N ALA A 53 -2.06 -10.84 0.74
CA ALA A 53 -2.06 -11.08 2.18
C ALA A 53 -3.36 -10.57 2.84
N LEU A 54 -3.85 -9.41 2.43
CA LEU A 54 -5.10 -8.82 2.90
C LEU A 54 -6.33 -9.66 2.53
N SER A 55 -6.29 -10.35 1.38
CA SER A 55 -7.34 -11.31 1.00
C SER A 55 -7.57 -12.40 2.05
N LEU A 56 -6.53 -12.77 2.81
CA LEU A 56 -6.62 -13.79 3.86
C LEU A 56 -7.35 -13.30 5.12
N PHE A 57 -7.52 -11.97 5.26
CA PHE A 57 -8.18 -11.32 6.40
C PHE A 57 -9.54 -10.71 6.04
N GLY A 58 -10.08 -11.05 4.86
CA GLY A 58 -11.41 -10.58 4.43
C GLY A 58 -11.48 -9.10 4.08
N ALA A 59 -10.37 -8.46 3.73
CA ALA A 59 -10.34 -7.03 3.41
C ALA A 59 -11.16 -6.70 2.15
N ASP A 60 -11.81 -5.53 2.15
CA ASP A 60 -12.40 -4.92 0.97
C ASP A 60 -11.37 -4.00 0.30
N ILE A 61 -10.94 -4.35 -0.92
CA ILE A 61 -9.81 -3.71 -1.59
C ILE A 61 -10.32 -2.82 -2.71
N THR A 62 -10.08 -1.52 -2.58
CA THR A 62 -10.26 -0.57 -3.68
C THR A 62 -8.91 -0.24 -4.34
N LEU A 63 -8.83 -0.44 -5.65
CA LEU A 63 -7.65 -0.21 -6.48
C LEU A 63 -7.80 1.14 -7.19
N VAL A 64 -6.94 2.10 -6.84
CA VAL A 64 -6.99 3.47 -7.35
C VAL A 64 -5.76 3.74 -8.22
N SER A 65 -5.95 3.79 -9.54
CA SER A 65 -4.83 3.93 -10.47
C SER A 65 -5.22 4.51 -11.82
N PRO A 66 -4.28 5.16 -12.53
CA PRO A 66 -4.51 5.55 -13.91
C PRO A 66 -4.62 4.31 -14.79
N ALA A 67 -5.33 4.42 -15.91
CA ALA A 67 -5.58 3.30 -16.82
C ALA A 67 -4.30 2.56 -17.27
N SER A 68 -3.18 3.29 -17.42
CA SER A 68 -1.89 2.75 -17.82
C SER A 68 -1.18 1.95 -16.73
N LEU A 69 -1.53 2.15 -15.45
CA LEU A 69 -0.88 1.52 -14.28
C LEU A 69 -1.84 0.66 -13.45
N ARG A 70 -2.91 0.14 -14.07
CA ARG A 70 -3.86 -0.77 -13.40
C ARG A 70 -3.20 -2.05 -12.90
N MET A 71 -3.77 -2.59 -11.83
CA MET A 71 -3.44 -3.91 -11.31
C MET A 71 -3.59 -4.97 -12.42
N PRO A 72 -2.62 -5.87 -12.61
CA PRO A 72 -2.72 -6.95 -13.59
C PRO A 72 -3.99 -7.77 -13.43
N ASP A 73 -4.65 -8.11 -14.55
CA ASP A 73 -5.90 -8.87 -14.53
C ASP A 73 -5.76 -10.23 -13.87
N SER A 74 -4.60 -10.89 -14.00
CA SER A 74 -4.31 -12.15 -13.32
C SER A 74 -4.44 -12.04 -11.79
N ILE A 75 -3.93 -10.95 -11.20
CA ILE A 75 -4.01 -10.72 -9.75
C ILE A 75 -5.46 -10.46 -9.33
N LYS A 76 -6.19 -9.64 -10.11
CA LYS A 76 -7.59 -9.35 -9.83
C LYS A 76 -8.47 -10.60 -9.92
N SER A 77 -8.23 -11.45 -10.91
CA SER A 77 -8.90 -12.74 -11.05
C SER A 77 -8.60 -13.65 -9.86
N ASP A 78 -7.35 -13.76 -9.43
CA ASP A 78 -6.98 -14.58 -8.29
C ASP A 78 -7.62 -14.09 -6.98
N LEU A 79 -7.66 -12.77 -6.75
CA LEU A 79 -8.32 -12.17 -5.58
C LEU A 79 -9.84 -12.45 -5.61
N SER A 80 -10.47 -12.29 -6.76
CA SER A 80 -11.88 -12.61 -6.96
C SER A 80 -12.18 -14.10 -6.71
N CYS A 81 -11.31 -15.01 -7.20
CA CYS A 81 -11.45 -16.46 -6.97
C CYS A 81 -11.34 -16.84 -5.48
N LYS A 82 -10.65 -16.03 -4.68
CA LYS A 82 -10.57 -16.17 -3.22
C LYS A 82 -11.75 -15.54 -2.48
N GLY A 83 -12.70 -14.93 -3.20
CA GLY A 83 -13.88 -14.26 -2.62
C GLY A 83 -13.61 -12.87 -2.06
N THR A 84 -12.47 -12.25 -2.40
CA THR A 84 -12.15 -10.87 -1.99
C THR A 84 -12.95 -9.88 -2.82
N GLN A 85 -13.57 -8.89 -2.17
CA GLN A 85 -14.20 -7.79 -2.88
C GLN A 85 -13.13 -6.84 -3.41
N VAL A 86 -13.14 -6.63 -4.73
CA VAL A 86 -12.18 -5.77 -5.42
C VAL A 86 -12.95 -4.76 -6.25
N ARG A 87 -12.75 -3.47 -5.95
CA ARG A 87 -13.29 -2.35 -6.74
C ARG A 87 -12.14 -1.62 -7.43
N GLU A 88 -12.37 -1.12 -8.64
CA GLU A 88 -11.43 -0.24 -9.35
C GLU A 88 -12.04 1.15 -9.50
N THR A 89 -11.21 2.18 -9.30
CA THR A 89 -11.56 3.57 -9.63
C THR A 89 -10.31 4.32 -10.07
N CYS A 90 -10.51 5.42 -10.81
CA CYS A 90 -9.45 6.38 -11.12
C CYS A 90 -9.56 7.66 -10.27
N ASP A 91 -10.60 7.78 -9.46
CA ASP A 91 -10.83 8.93 -8.62
C ASP A 91 -10.38 8.63 -7.18
N LEU A 92 -9.35 9.38 -6.74
CA LEU A 92 -8.85 9.30 -5.37
C LEU A 92 -9.88 9.85 -4.36
N GLY A 93 -10.72 10.80 -4.77
CA GLY A 93 -11.75 11.40 -3.91
C GLY A 93 -12.85 10.42 -3.49
N GLU A 94 -13.14 9.39 -4.31
CA GLU A 94 -14.17 8.38 -3.99
C GLU A 94 -13.81 7.50 -2.79
N VAL A 95 -12.51 7.36 -2.48
CA VAL A 95 -12.04 6.42 -1.46
C VAL A 95 -11.78 7.06 -0.10
N ILE A 96 -11.45 8.36 -0.05
CA ILE A 96 -10.96 9.01 1.17
C ILE A 96 -11.97 8.98 2.34
N THR A 97 -13.27 8.97 2.03
CA THR A 97 -14.34 8.95 3.04
C THR A 97 -14.67 7.56 3.55
N ASN A 98 -14.30 6.51 2.81
CA ASN A 98 -14.88 5.17 2.97
C ASN A 98 -13.85 4.10 3.36
N VAL A 99 -12.56 4.42 3.35
CA VAL A 99 -11.51 3.45 3.68
C VAL A 99 -10.91 3.67 5.06
N ASP A 100 -10.43 2.60 5.68
CA ASP A 100 -9.70 2.62 6.95
C ASP A 100 -8.19 2.82 6.72
N VAL A 101 -7.68 2.37 5.55
CA VAL A 101 -6.27 2.48 5.17
C VAL A 101 -6.15 3.04 3.76
N LEU A 102 -5.34 4.09 3.60
CA LEU A 102 -4.90 4.62 2.31
C LEU A 102 -3.43 4.25 2.11
N TYR A 103 -3.18 3.23 1.29
CA TYR A 103 -1.83 2.77 0.97
C TYR A 103 -1.35 3.41 -0.34
N MET A 104 -0.54 4.44 -0.20
CA MET A 104 -0.01 5.22 -1.32
C MET A 104 1.25 4.55 -1.90
N THR A 105 1.41 4.63 -3.21
CA THR A 105 2.64 4.27 -3.91
C THR A 105 3.11 5.37 -4.83
N ARG A 106 4.42 5.40 -5.05
CA ARG A 106 5.06 6.32 -5.97
C ARG A 106 4.71 5.99 -7.42
N ILE A 107 4.22 6.99 -8.15
CA ILE A 107 4.10 6.94 -9.60
C ILE A 107 5.50 7.19 -10.22
N GLN A 108 6.05 6.17 -10.85
CA GLN A 108 7.39 6.20 -11.43
C GLN A 108 7.40 6.95 -12.77
N ARG A 109 8.15 8.06 -12.84
CA ARG A 109 8.26 8.90 -14.05
C ARG A 109 8.75 8.10 -15.26
N GLU A 110 9.68 7.18 -15.03
CA GLU A 110 10.28 6.29 -16.02
C GLU A 110 9.29 5.31 -16.68
N ARG A 111 8.05 5.22 -16.18
CA ARG A 111 6.99 4.38 -16.78
C ARG A 111 6.18 5.11 -17.86
N PHE A 112 6.38 6.42 -17.99
CA PHE A 112 5.66 7.24 -18.94
C PHE A 112 6.58 7.64 -20.09
N PRO A 113 6.12 7.48 -21.35
CA PRO A 113 6.90 7.94 -22.51
C PRO A 113 6.91 9.47 -22.62
N ASP A 114 5.86 10.14 -22.12
CA ASP A 114 5.71 11.59 -22.16
C ASP A 114 5.77 12.21 -20.74
N PRO A 115 6.73 13.12 -20.48
CA PRO A 115 6.79 13.87 -19.22
C PRO A 115 5.54 14.70 -18.92
N VAL A 116 4.79 15.16 -19.93
CA VAL A 116 3.57 15.94 -19.72
C VAL A 116 2.44 15.05 -19.20
N GLU A 117 2.24 13.89 -19.81
CA GLU A 117 1.33 12.85 -19.31
C GLU A 117 1.66 12.46 -17.86
N TYR A 118 2.95 12.21 -17.56
CA TYR A 118 3.39 11.93 -16.20
C TYR A 118 2.98 13.02 -15.21
N LYS A 119 3.24 14.30 -15.51
CA LYS A 119 2.90 15.40 -14.58
C LYS A 119 1.41 15.49 -14.31
N LYS A 120 0.57 15.30 -15.34
CA LYS A 120 -0.89 15.29 -15.19
C LYS A 120 -1.30 14.17 -14.25
N VAL A 121 -0.85 12.95 -14.52
CA VAL A 121 -1.16 11.78 -13.69
C VAL A 121 -0.66 11.97 -12.26
N ALA A 122 0.61 12.31 -12.06
CA ALA A 122 1.19 12.50 -10.73
C ALA A 122 0.43 13.55 -9.90
N SER A 123 -0.09 14.61 -10.54
CA SER A 123 -0.89 15.63 -9.84
C SER A 123 -2.26 15.13 -9.40
N CYS A 124 -2.90 14.23 -10.15
CA CYS A 124 -4.21 13.67 -9.81
C CYS A 124 -4.18 12.71 -8.61
N TYR A 125 -3.04 12.07 -8.36
CA TYR A 125 -2.87 11.11 -7.26
C TYR A 125 -2.06 11.68 -6.09
N ARG A 126 -1.96 13.01 -5.99
CA ARG A 126 -1.27 13.68 -4.89
C ARG A 126 -2.24 13.96 -3.75
N ILE A 127 -1.85 13.61 -2.53
CA ILE A 127 -2.59 13.97 -1.31
C ILE A 127 -2.00 15.23 -0.63
N THR A 128 -2.89 16.09 -0.15
CA THR A 128 -2.60 17.31 0.61
C THR A 128 -3.48 17.38 1.86
N PRO A 129 -3.18 18.22 2.86
CA PRO A 129 -4.04 18.37 4.03
C PRO A 129 -5.49 18.73 3.70
N GLU A 130 -5.71 19.54 2.66
CA GLU A 130 -7.05 19.91 2.19
C GLU A 130 -7.80 18.70 1.64
N PHE A 131 -7.10 17.81 0.93
CA PHE A 131 -7.66 16.53 0.48
C PHE A 131 -8.01 15.62 1.66
N MET A 132 -7.16 15.62 2.69
CA MET A 132 -7.37 14.84 3.91
C MET A 132 -8.46 15.42 4.82
N ALA A 133 -8.94 16.65 4.60
CA ALA A 133 -9.97 17.26 5.44
C ALA A 133 -11.31 16.50 5.41
N GLY A 134 -11.59 15.78 4.31
CA GLY A 134 -12.75 14.90 4.18
C GLY A 134 -12.49 13.45 4.61
N ALA A 135 -11.29 13.14 5.11
CA ALA A 135 -10.95 11.80 5.53
C ALA A 135 -11.73 11.39 6.78
N ARG A 136 -12.01 10.09 6.86
CA ARG A 136 -12.53 9.49 8.09
C ARG A 136 -11.52 9.69 9.23
N GLU A 137 -11.99 10.00 10.44
CA GLU A 137 -11.14 10.29 11.60
C GLU A 137 -10.10 9.19 11.89
N GLY A 138 -10.49 7.92 11.71
CA GLY A 138 -9.63 6.74 11.90
C GLY A 138 -8.81 6.32 10.68
N LEU A 139 -8.86 7.05 9.56
CA LEU A 139 -8.08 6.71 8.37
C LEU A 139 -6.59 6.82 8.68
N ILE A 140 -5.82 5.80 8.31
CA ILE A 140 -4.36 5.86 8.32
C ILE A 140 -3.80 5.91 6.89
N VAL A 141 -2.77 6.73 6.70
CA VAL A 141 -2.02 6.84 5.44
C VAL A 141 -0.69 6.11 5.58
N MET A 142 -0.48 5.14 4.70
CA MET A 142 0.72 4.32 4.61
C MET A 142 1.43 4.54 3.28
N HIS A 143 2.74 4.36 3.26
CA HIS A 143 3.57 4.50 2.07
C HIS A 143 4.89 3.75 2.28
N PRO A 144 5.31 2.86 1.36
CA PRO A 144 6.52 2.05 1.55
C PRO A 144 7.83 2.86 1.55
N LEU A 145 7.78 4.11 1.10
CA LEU A 145 8.90 5.04 0.91
C LEU A 145 9.94 4.52 -0.13
N PRO A 146 10.81 5.40 -0.66
CA PRO A 146 10.79 6.87 -0.55
C PRO A 146 9.59 7.48 -1.30
N ARG A 147 9.09 8.61 -0.80
CA ARG A 147 8.09 9.43 -1.52
C ARG A 147 8.76 10.53 -2.33
N VAL A 148 8.10 11.01 -3.39
CA VAL A 148 8.57 12.17 -4.18
C VAL A 148 7.65 13.36 -3.97
N ASP A 149 6.47 13.32 -4.57
CA ASP A 149 5.50 14.43 -4.57
C ASP A 149 4.07 13.96 -4.31
N GLU A 150 3.82 12.65 -4.33
CA GLU A 150 2.52 12.00 -4.15
C GLU A 150 1.91 12.26 -2.77
N ILE A 151 2.71 12.60 -1.76
CA ILE A 151 2.25 13.02 -0.43
C ILE A 151 2.91 14.36 -0.12
N ALA A 152 2.11 15.42 0.04
CA ALA A 152 2.65 16.71 0.43
C ALA A 152 3.29 16.64 1.83
N PRO A 153 4.44 17.30 2.07
CA PRO A 153 5.10 17.27 3.39
C PRO A 153 4.24 17.77 4.55
N SER A 154 3.27 18.64 4.28
CA SER A 154 2.31 19.12 5.29
C SER A 154 1.36 18.03 5.78
N VAL A 155 1.23 16.90 5.07
CA VAL A 155 0.47 15.73 5.55
C VAL A 155 1.16 15.06 6.73
N ASP A 156 2.47 15.26 6.92
CA ASP A 156 3.26 14.67 8.02
C ASP A 156 2.74 15.10 9.39
N GLU A 157 2.21 16.31 9.48
CA GLU A 157 1.67 16.89 10.71
C GLU A 157 0.26 16.40 11.04
N THR A 158 -0.38 15.67 10.11
CA THR A 158 -1.73 15.16 10.29
C THR A 158 -1.75 13.91 11.17
N PRO A 159 -2.83 13.67 11.94
CA PRO A 159 -2.96 12.46 12.73
C PRO A 159 -3.09 11.19 11.88
N HIS A 160 -3.29 11.31 10.57
CA HIS A 160 -3.42 10.19 9.63
C HIS A 160 -2.08 9.59 9.18
N ALA A 161 -0.99 10.36 9.22
CA ALA A 161 0.31 9.91 8.69
C ALA A 161 0.91 8.77 9.54
N ARG A 162 1.11 7.60 8.92
CA ARG A 162 1.73 6.41 9.57
C ARG A 162 2.92 5.82 8.83
N TYR A 163 3.35 6.39 7.70
CA TYR A 163 4.47 5.87 6.90
C TYR A 163 5.85 5.95 7.59
N PHE A 164 6.06 6.87 8.53
CA PHE A 164 7.29 6.88 9.34
C PHE A 164 7.26 5.78 10.41
N GLN A 165 6.12 5.59 11.08
CA GLN A 165 5.89 4.49 12.04
C GLN A 165 6.01 3.14 11.33
N GLN A 166 5.44 3.00 10.13
CA GLN A 166 5.60 1.83 9.24
C GLN A 166 7.07 1.50 9.03
N SER A 167 7.89 2.50 8.69
CA SER A 167 9.34 2.32 8.50
C SER A 167 10.03 1.89 9.79
N PHE A 168 9.68 2.50 10.92
CA PHE A 168 10.19 2.12 12.25
C PHE A 168 9.84 0.67 12.60
N TYR A 169 8.60 0.24 12.36
CA TYR A 169 8.14 -1.14 12.59
C TYR A 169 8.85 -2.17 11.73
N GLY A 170 9.46 -1.76 10.61
CA GLY A 170 10.31 -2.62 9.80
C GLY A 170 11.51 -3.19 10.54
N VAL A 171 12.02 -2.54 11.60
CA VAL A 171 13.13 -3.06 12.41
C VAL A 171 12.68 -4.23 13.31
N PRO A 172 11.71 -4.05 14.25
CA PRO A 172 11.28 -5.14 15.13
C PRO A 172 10.67 -6.33 14.37
N VAL A 173 9.96 -6.10 13.26
CA VAL A 173 9.43 -7.20 12.43
C VAL A 173 10.55 -8.05 11.84
N ARG A 174 11.60 -7.42 11.28
CA ARG A 174 12.75 -8.15 10.74
C ARG A 174 13.56 -8.85 11.84
N MET A 175 13.69 -8.25 13.02
CA MET A 175 14.29 -8.90 14.18
C MET A 175 13.52 -10.16 14.60
N ALA A 176 12.19 -10.10 14.63
CA ALA A 176 11.34 -11.26 14.93
C ALA A 176 11.54 -12.38 13.90
N LEU A 177 11.57 -12.04 12.60
CA LEU A 177 11.83 -13.01 11.53
C LEU A 177 13.19 -13.68 11.68
N LEU A 178 14.24 -12.91 11.93
CA LEU A 178 15.58 -13.45 12.16
C LEU A 178 15.61 -14.36 13.39
N LYS A 179 14.98 -13.95 14.49
CA LYS A 179 14.88 -14.78 15.70
C LYS A 179 14.17 -16.11 15.44
N MET A 180 13.04 -16.10 14.72
CA MET A 180 12.31 -17.34 14.40
C MET A 180 13.13 -18.31 13.55
N LEU A 181 13.95 -17.80 12.63
CA LEU A 181 14.75 -18.62 11.73
C LEU A 181 16.04 -19.14 12.35
N ILE A 182 16.66 -18.37 13.25
CA ILE A 182 17.92 -18.72 13.91
C ILE A 182 17.66 -19.51 15.20
N GLY A 183 16.55 -19.23 15.89
CA GLY A 183 16.29 -19.71 17.24
C GLY A 183 15.61 -21.06 17.37
N GLY A 184 15.03 -21.61 16.28
CA GLY A 184 14.09 -22.74 16.39
C GLY A 184 12.82 -22.30 17.13
N GLY A 185 11.65 -22.75 16.66
CA GLY A 185 10.39 -22.47 17.36
C GLY A 185 10.48 -22.91 18.82
N CYS A 186 9.91 -22.11 19.73
CA CYS A 186 9.43 -22.68 20.98
C CYS A 186 8.27 -23.63 20.68
#